data_AF-A4AP23-F1
#
_entry.id   AF-A4AP23-F1
#
_cell.length_a   1.000
_cell.length_b   1.000
_cell.length_c   1.000
_cell.angle_alpha   90.00
_cell.angle_beta   90.00
_cell.angle_gamma   90.00
#
_symmetry.space_group_name_H-M   'P 1'
#
loop_
_entity.id
_entity.type
_entity.pdbx_description
1 polymer ?
#
loop_
_entity_poly.entity_id
_entity_poly.type
_entity_poly.pdbx_seq_one_letter_code
_entity_poly.pdbx_strand_id
1 'polypeptide(L)'
;MAKINPIVQFIALLITSLAVAFFLHIVFLKTNELPQFDNLIVLSYVVNGILAGTIFAGLYAFRNKLKNQIGFLFIGGSFLKFIFFFILFYPVYKADGEMSGMEFASFFIPYGISLVVETVFTARLLKKLD
;
A
#
# COMPACT_ATOMS: atom_id res chain seq x y z
N MET A 1 25.34 -11.59 13.80
CA MET A 1 23.92 -11.44 13.38
C MET A 1 23.87 -11.27 11.88
N ALA A 2 23.19 -12.15 11.14
CA ALA A 2 23.10 -12.05 9.68
C ALA A 2 22.37 -10.75 9.27
N LYS A 3 22.93 -9.99 8.32
CA LYS A 3 22.25 -8.83 7.74
C LYS A 3 21.06 -9.32 6.93
N ILE A 4 19.84 -9.16 7.47
CA ILE A 4 18.60 -9.54 6.77
C ILE A 4 18.46 -8.66 5.51
N ASN A 5 18.04 -9.27 4.39
CA ASN A 5 17.85 -8.58 3.11
C ASN A 5 16.80 -7.46 3.26
N PRO A 6 17.08 -6.21 2.81
CA PRO A 6 16.14 -5.08 2.91
C PRO A 6 14.76 -5.36 2.29
N ILE A 7 14.69 -6.14 1.21
CA ILE A 7 13.41 -6.55 0.61
C ILE A 7 12.61 -7.42 1.57
N VAL A 8 13.26 -8.40 2.20
CA VAL A 8 12.59 -9.30 3.16
C VAL A 8 12.07 -8.51 4.36
N GLN A 9 12.87 -7.58 4.87
CA GLN A 9 12.45 -6.68 5.95
C GLN A 9 11.24 -5.83 5.56
N PHE A 10 11.25 -5.28 4.34
CA PHE A 10 10.14 -4.50 3.81
C PHE A 10 8.86 -5.33 3.69
N ILE A 11 8.93 -6.49 3.01
CA ILE A 11 7.79 -7.37 2.77
C ILE A 11 7.21 -7.88 4.09
N ALA A 12 8.06 -8.29 5.04
CA ALA A 12 7.61 -8.73 6.36
C ALA A 12 6.86 -7.62 7.12
N LEU A 13 7.41 -6.40 7.13
CA LEU A 13 6.75 -5.28 7.80
C LEU A 13 5.45 -4.89 7.09
N LEU A 14 5.45 -4.86 5.75
CA LEU A 14 4.27 -4.54 4.94
C LEU A 14 3.13 -5.54 5.22
N ILE A 15 3.41 -6.84 5.11
CA ILE A 15 2.41 -7.90 5.36
C ILE A 15 1.90 -7.81 6.79
N THR A 16 2.79 -7.67 7.78
CA THR A 16 2.38 -7.58 9.18
C THR A 16 1.52 -6.35 9.43
N SER A 17 1.90 -5.19 8.90
CA SER A 17 1.16 -3.94 9.08
C SER A 17 -0.22 -3.99 8.43
N LEU A 18 -0.30 -4.54 7.21
CA LEU A 18 -1.58 -4.72 6.50
C LEU A 18 -2.46 -5.78 7.17
N ALA A 19 -1.90 -6.88 7.67
CA ALA A 19 -2.65 -7.91 8.38
C ALA A 19 -3.24 -7.39 9.69
N VAL A 20 -2.45 -6.65 10.49
CA VAL A 20 -2.92 -6.01 11.72
C VAL A 20 -4.01 -4.99 11.41
N ALA A 21 -3.80 -4.14 10.40
CA ALA A 21 -4.78 -3.14 10.00
C ALA A 21 -6.07 -3.78 9.49
N PHE A 22 -5.98 -4.82 8.67
CA PHE A 22 -7.14 -5.56 8.17
C PHE A 22 -7.93 -6.15 9.33
N PHE A 23 -7.25 -6.82 10.26
CA PHE A 23 -7.90 -7.38 11.45
C PHE A 23 -8.63 -6.30 12.26
N LEU A 24 -7.97 -5.18 12.56
CA LEU A 24 -8.59 -4.05 13.27
C LEU A 24 -9.79 -3.48 12.50
N HIS A 25 -9.68 -3.39 11.17
CA HIS A 25 -10.76 -2.87 10.32
C HIS A 25 -11.99 -3.78 10.36
N ILE A 26 -11.81 -5.10 10.24
CA ILE A 26 -12.89 -6.09 10.35
C ILE A 26 -13.51 -6.11 11.74
N VAL A 27 -12.69 -6.06 12.81
CA VAL A 27 -13.18 -6.01 14.19
C VAL A 27 -14.02 -4.75 14.42
N PHE A 28 -13.58 -3.60 13.91
CA PHE A 28 -14.34 -2.36 13.97
C PHE A 28 -15.69 -2.49 13.27
N LEU A 29 -15.70 -3.00 12.03
CA LEU A 29 -16.95 -3.21 11.28
C LEU A 29 -17.90 -4.16 12.02
N LYS A 30 -17.39 -5.28 12.51
CA LYS A 30 -18.17 -6.27 13.27
C LYS A 30 -18.77 -5.70 14.56
N THR A 31 -18.01 -4.90 15.31
CA THR A 31 -18.47 -4.33 16.59
C THR A 31 -19.55 -3.27 16.40
N ASN A 32 -19.60 -2.63 15.23
CA ASN A 32 -20.62 -1.64 14.87
C ASN A 32 -21.75 -2.23 14.01
N GLU A 33 -21.85 -3.57 13.90
CA GLU A 33 -22.86 -4.26 13.10
C GLU A 33 -22.87 -3.86 11.60
N LEU A 34 -21.71 -3.42 11.09
CA LEU A 34 -21.52 -3.04 9.70
C LEU A 34 -21.09 -4.26 8.84
N PRO A 35 -21.36 -4.23 7.52
CA PRO A 35 -20.91 -5.28 6.61
C PRO A 35 -19.38 -5.43 6.61
N GLN A 36 -18.89 -6.63 6.94
CA GLN A 36 -17.46 -6.86 7.19
C GLN A 36 -16.62 -6.97 5.92
N PHE A 37 -17.18 -7.52 4.84
CA PHE A 37 -16.44 -7.87 3.62
C PHE A 37 -16.92 -7.13 2.37
N ASP A 38 -17.78 -6.13 2.55
CA ASP A 38 -18.25 -5.27 1.47
C ASP A 38 -17.19 -4.24 1.07
N ASN A 39 -17.55 -3.32 0.16
CA ASN A 39 -16.73 -2.18 -0.24
C ASN A 39 -15.34 -2.58 -0.76
N LEU A 40 -15.23 -3.78 -1.34
CA LEU A 40 -14.00 -4.34 -1.90
C LEU A 40 -12.83 -4.36 -0.90
N ILE A 41 -13.11 -4.44 0.41
CA ILE A 41 -12.09 -4.33 1.45
C ILE A 41 -10.96 -5.35 1.28
N VAL A 42 -11.28 -6.63 1.02
CA VAL A 42 -10.27 -7.68 0.83
C VAL A 42 -9.40 -7.38 -0.40
N LEU A 43 -10.05 -7.03 -1.52
CA LEU A 43 -9.36 -6.70 -2.77
C LEU A 43 -8.44 -5.49 -2.59
N SER A 44 -8.89 -4.47 -1.87
CA SER A 44 -8.13 -3.27 -1.57
C SER A 44 -6.83 -3.56 -0.81
N TYR A 45 -6.89 -4.39 0.24
CA TYR A 45 -5.70 -4.77 1.00
C TYR A 45 -4.71 -5.58 0.17
N VAL A 46 -5.20 -6.52 -0.64
CA VAL A 46 -4.36 -7.34 -1.54
C VAL A 46 -3.70 -6.47 -2.61
N VAL A 47 -4.46 -5.63 -3.31
CA VAL A 47 -3.93 -4.77 -4.39
C VAL A 47 -2.90 -3.78 -3.83
N ASN A 48 -3.19 -3.11 -2.71
CA ASN A 48 -2.23 -2.18 -2.10
C ASN A 48 -0.95 -2.89 -1.64
N GLY A 49 -1.06 -4.10 -1.09
CA GLY A 49 0.10 -4.93 -0.73
C GLY A 49 0.95 -5.32 -1.94
N ILE A 50 0.33 -5.82 -3.02
CA ILE A 50 1.04 -6.23 -4.25
C ILE A 50 1.70 -5.03 -4.92
N LEU A 51 0.99 -3.91 -5.05
CA LEU A 51 1.54 -2.70 -5.65
C LEU A 51 2.71 -2.17 -4.84
N ALA A 52 2.58 -2.08 -3.51
CA ALA A 52 3.67 -1.63 -2.65
C ALA A 52 4.89 -2.55 -2.72
N GLY A 53 4.67 -3.86 -2.69
CA GLY A 53 5.67 -4.89 -2.93
C GLY A 53 6.44 -4.68 -4.24
N THR A 54 5.69 -4.50 -5.32
CA THR A 54 6.22 -4.36 -6.68
C THR A 54 7.01 -3.07 -6.84
N ILE A 55 6.48 -1.95 -6.34
CA ILE A 55 7.13 -0.63 -6.40
C ILE A 55 8.45 -0.68 -5.65
N PHE A 56 8.44 -1.13 -4.38
CA PHE A 56 9.68 -1.18 -3.60
C PHE A 56 10.71 -2.15 -4.18
N ALA A 57 10.27 -3.32 -4.67
CA ALA A 57 11.15 -4.27 -5.36
C ALA A 57 11.80 -3.63 -6.61
N GLY A 58 11.02 -2.89 -7.39
CA GLY A 58 11.51 -2.12 -8.54
C GLY A 58 12.54 -1.06 -8.12
N LEU A 59 12.23 -0.24 -7.10
CA LEU A 59 13.17 0.76 -6.56
C LEU A 59 14.47 0.10 -6.12
N TYR A 60 14.39 -1.01 -5.40
CA TYR A 60 15.58 -1.73 -4.97
C TYR A 60 16.38 -2.30 -6.15
N ALA A 61 15.73 -2.85 -7.18
CA ALA A 61 16.40 -3.36 -8.37
C ALA A 61 17.15 -2.27 -9.15
N PHE A 62 16.55 -1.08 -9.30
CA PHE A 62 17.12 0.03 -10.05
C PHE A 62 18.02 0.97 -9.22
N ARG A 63 18.14 0.75 -7.90
CA ARG A 63 18.86 1.63 -6.95
C ARG A 63 20.27 2.06 -7.39
N ASN A 64 21.02 1.19 -8.05
CA ASN A 64 22.39 1.47 -8.48
C ASN A 64 22.44 2.17 -9.85
N LYS A 65 21.48 1.90 -10.74
CA LYS A 65 21.43 2.48 -12.09
C LYS A 65 20.81 3.87 -12.10
N LEU A 66 19.82 4.10 -11.24
CA LEU A 66 19.00 5.30 -11.21
C LEU A 66 19.07 5.99 -9.83
N LYS A 67 20.24 5.95 -9.16
CA LYS A 67 20.45 6.46 -7.79
C LYS A 67 19.86 7.86 -7.60
N ASN A 68 20.13 8.79 -8.52
CA ASN A 68 19.68 10.18 -8.44
C ASN A 68 18.19 10.38 -8.79
N GLN A 69 17.50 9.33 -9.24
CA GLN A 69 16.11 9.37 -9.69
C GLN A 69 15.18 8.48 -8.83
N ILE A 70 15.68 7.84 -7.77
CA ILE A 70 14.88 6.95 -6.92
C ILE A 70 13.65 7.67 -6.33
N GLY A 71 13.78 8.95 -5.96
CA GLY A 71 12.64 9.76 -5.54
C GLY A 71 11.57 9.91 -6.62
N PHE A 72 11.97 10.17 -7.87
CA PHE A 72 11.03 10.26 -9.00
C PHE A 72 10.36 8.92 -9.31
N LEU A 73 11.11 7.82 -9.26
CA LEU A 73 10.54 6.48 -9.43
C LEU A 73 9.51 6.15 -8.33
N PHE A 74 9.77 6.55 -7.09
CA PHE A 74 8.83 6.37 -5.99
C PHE A 74 7.53 7.17 -6.19
N ILE A 75 7.65 8.43 -6.62
CA ILE A 75 6.48 9.27 -6.94
C ILE A 75 5.70 8.66 -8.11
N GLY A 76 6.38 8.24 -9.18
CA GLY A 76 5.74 7.58 -10.33
C GLY A 76 5.05 6.27 -9.95
N GLY A 77 5.67 5.45 -9.10
CA GLY A 77 5.05 4.25 -8.55
C GLY A 77 3.83 4.56 -7.69
N SER A 78 3.90 5.60 -6.86
CA SER A 78 2.76 6.05 -6.05
C SER A 78 1.62 6.58 -6.92
N PHE A 79 1.93 7.26 -8.02
CA PHE A 79 0.95 7.68 -9.02
C PHE A 79 0.28 6.49 -9.71
N LEU A 80 1.05 5.43 -10.00
CA LEU A 80 0.48 4.19 -10.54
C LEU A 80 -0.56 3.59 -9.59
N LYS A 81 -0.37 3.64 -8.26
CA LYS A 81 -1.39 3.20 -7.30
C LYS A 81 -2.71 3.95 -7.46
N PHE A 82 -2.65 5.26 -7.71
CA PHE A 82 -3.86 6.04 -7.99
C PHE A 82 -4.52 5.65 -9.32
N ILE A 83 -3.75 5.32 -10.36
CA ILE A 83 -4.32 4.79 -11.60
C ILE A 83 -5.10 3.49 -11.31
N PHE A 84 -4.53 2.57 -10.54
CA PHE A 84 -5.22 1.34 -10.14
C PHE A 84 -6.48 1.62 -9.32
N PHE A 85 -6.47 2.63 -8.45
CA PHE A 85 -7.67 3.10 -7.77
C PHE A 85 -8.77 3.50 -8.76
N PHE A 86 -8.46 4.37 -9.72
CA PHE A 86 -9.44 4.87 -10.70
C PHE A 86 -10.01 3.79 -11.61
N ILE A 87 -9.23 2.74 -11.89
CA ILE A 87 -9.66 1.65 -12.78
C ILE A 87 -10.45 0.59 -12.02
N LEU A 88 -9.99 0.18 -10.83
CA LEU A 88 -10.52 -1.00 -10.12
C LEU A 88 -11.57 -0.66 -9.05
N PHE A 89 -11.45 0.50 -8.40
CA PHE A 89 -12.23 0.82 -7.20
C PHE A 89 -13.21 1.97 -7.44
N TYR A 90 -12.75 3.07 -8.03
CA TYR A 90 -13.57 4.26 -8.24
C TYR A 90 -14.89 4.01 -9.00
N PRO A 91 -14.96 3.16 -10.05
CA PRO A 91 -16.22 2.90 -10.75
C PRO A 91 -17.25 2.19 -9.86
N VAL A 92 -16.78 1.34 -8.93
CA VAL A 92 -17.64 0.61 -8.00
C VAL A 92 -18.06 1.54 -6.86
N TYR A 93 -17.11 2.28 -6.28
CA TYR A 93 -17.34 3.20 -5.15
C TYR A 93 -18.11 4.46 -5.50
N LYS A 94 -18.50 4.63 -6.75
CA LYS A 94 -19.30 5.77 -7.21
C LYS A 94 -20.47 5.32 -8.07
N ALA A 95 -20.84 4.05 -7.96
CA ALA A 95 -21.92 3.46 -8.73
C ALA A 95 -23.28 4.13 -8.42
N ASP A 96 -23.46 4.64 -7.20
CA ASP A 96 -24.64 5.38 -6.73
C ASP A 96 -24.48 6.91 -6.80
N GLY A 97 -23.37 7.40 -7.37
CA GLY A 97 -23.10 8.82 -7.59
C GLY A 97 -22.21 9.49 -6.54
N GLU A 98 -22.02 8.87 -5.38
CA GLU A 98 -21.16 9.39 -4.29
C GLU A 98 -20.28 8.29 -3.71
N MET A 99 -19.20 8.65 -3.01
CA MET A 99 -18.37 7.68 -2.32
C MET A 99 -18.68 7.75 -0.83
N SER A 100 -19.14 6.64 -0.26
CA SER A 100 -19.40 6.54 1.17
C SER A 100 -18.11 6.56 1.98
N GLY A 101 -18.21 6.93 3.25
CA GLY A 101 -17.08 6.88 4.19
C GLY A 101 -16.51 5.46 4.36
N MET A 102 -17.34 4.42 4.21
CA MET A 102 -16.90 3.02 4.31
C MET A 102 -16.10 2.57 3.08
N GLU A 103 -16.49 3.01 1.89
CA GLU A 103 -15.73 2.79 0.65
C GLU A 103 -14.40 3.53 0.68
N PHE A 104 -14.42 4.78 1.12
CA PHE A 104 -13.20 5.55 1.33
C PHE A 104 -12.26 4.84 2.32
N ALA A 105 -12.75 4.44 3.50
CA ALA A 105 -11.94 3.76 4.51
C ALA A 105 -11.39 2.43 3.99
N SER A 106 -12.20 1.65 3.25
CA SER A 106 -11.81 0.36 2.66
C SER A 106 -10.60 0.48 1.74
N PHE A 107 -10.46 1.59 1.01
CA PHE A 107 -9.30 1.82 0.14
C PHE A 107 -8.17 2.59 0.80
N PHE A 108 -8.47 3.71 1.45
CA PHE A 108 -7.44 4.65 1.88
C PHE A 108 -6.68 4.19 3.13
N ILE A 109 -7.25 3.31 3.97
CA ILE A 109 -6.53 2.72 5.11
C ILE A 109 -5.36 1.83 4.65
N PRO A 110 -5.56 0.76 3.86
CA PRO A 110 -4.44 -0.06 3.39
C PRO A 110 -3.49 0.72 2.47
N TYR A 111 -4.01 1.65 1.66
CA TYR A 111 -3.20 2.56 0.86
C TYR A 111 -2.22 3.36 1.73
N GLY A 112 -2.74 4.11 2.73
CA GLY A 112 -1.93 4.99 3.57
C GLY A 112 -0.89 4.21 4.37
N ILE A 113 -1.25 3.06 4.93
CA ILE A 113 -0.30 2.20 5.65
C ILE A 113 0.80 1.70 4.73
N SER A 114 0.45 1.18 3.54
CA SER A 114 1.44 0.71 2.57
C SER A 114 2.38 1.84 2.14
N LEU A 115 1.84 3.04 1.93
CA LEU A 115 2.60 4.22 1.53
C LEU A 115 3.59 4.65 2.60
N VAL A 116 3.18 4.70 3.87
CA VAL A 116 4.08 5.04 4.98
C VAL A 116 5.24 4.05 5.05
N VAL A 117 4.97 2.75 4.94
CA VAL A 117 6.00 1.71 4.96
C VAL A 117 6.97 1.90 3.78
N GLU A 118 6.47 2.15 2.57
CA GLU A 118 7.31 2.45 1.40
C GLU A 118 8.14 3.71 1.58
N THR A 119 7.56 4.81 2.07
CA THR A 119 8.27 6.06 2.28
C THR A 119 9.43 5.86 3.25
N VAL A 120 9.20 5.19 4.39
CA VAL A 120 10.24 4.90 5.38
C VAL A 120 11.36 4.06 4.78
N PHE A 121 11.02 3.00 4.04
CA PHE A 121 12.03 2.12 3.45
C PHE A 121 12.77 2.75 2.26
N THR A 122 12.09 3.57 1.47
CA THR A 122 12.70 4.33 0.38
C THR A 122 13.66 5.39 0.93
N ALA A 123 13.31 6.09 2.00
CA ALA A 123 14.21 7.01 2.69
C ALA A 123 15.46 6.29 3.24
N ARG A 124 15.28 5.09 3.82
CA ARG A 124 16.40 4.24 4.26
C ARG A 124 17.27 3.75 3.10
N LEU A 125 16.66 3.46 1.94
CA LEU A 125 17.38 3.07 0.73
C LEU A 125 18.25 4.22 0.23
N LEU A 126 17.68 5.42 0.09
CA LEU A 126 18.39 6.63 -0.33
C LEU A 126 19.59 6.94 0.58
N LYS A 127 19.38 6.93 1.90
CA LYS A 127 20.45 7.16 2.89
C LYS A 127 21.62 6.18 2.78
N LYS A 128 21.40 4.96 2.26
CA LYS A 128 22.46 3.95 2.06
C LYS A 128 23.15 4.07 0.71
N LEU A 129 22.54 4.79 -0.23
CA LEU A 129 23.13 5.04 -1.54
C LEU A 129 24.11 6.20 -1.45
N ASP A 130 23.83 7.21 -0.62
CA ASP A 130 24.74 8.32 -0.28
C ASP A 130 26.02 7.83 0.41
#